data_AF-A0AAU0V197-F1
#
_entry.id   AF-A0AAU0V197-F1
#
_cell.length_a   1.000
_cell.length_b   1.000
_cell.length_c   1.000
_cell.angle_alpha   90.00
_cell.angle_beta   90.00
_cell.angle_gamma   90.00
#
_symmetry.space_group_name_H-M   'P 1'
#
loop_
_entity.id
_entity.type
_entity.pdbx_description
1 polymer ?
#
loop_
_entity_poly.entity_id
_entity_poly.type
_entity_poly.pdbx_seq_one_letter_code
_entity_poly.pdbx_strand_id
1 'polypeptide(L)' 'MSAQTWRPDGPGSFLSPKGVTAVQDRTGRIWTRRTTRWTATGSHWIRWRTLVADHGPLTDATKRKATT' A
#
# COMPACT_ATOMS: atom_id res chain seq x y z
N MET A 1 -2.77 -6.42 17.55
CA MET A 1 -3.31 -6.62 16.19
C MET A 1 -2.15 -6.66 15.22
N SER A 2 -1.92 -7.79 14.58
CA SER A 2 -1.00 -7.90 13.44
C SER A 2 -1.47 -6.99 12.30
N ALA A 3 -0.55 -6.27 11.67
CA ALA A 3 -0.87 -5.45 10.51
C ALA A 3 -1.33 -6.36 9.36
N GLN A 4 -2.35 -5.93 8.61
CA GLN A 4 -2.84 -6.68 7.45
C GLN A 4 -1.79 -6.66 6.33
N THR A 5 -1.63 -7.79 5.64
CA THR A 5 -0.66 -7.96 4.54
C THR A 5 -1.37 -8.42 3.26
N TRP A 6 -0.98 -7.85 2.12
CA TRP A 6 -1.51 -8.18 0.80
C TRP A 6 -0.38 -8.69 -0.10
N ARG A 7 -0.56 -9.89 -0.67
CA ARG A 7 0.35 -10.52 -1.62
C ARG A 7 -0.21 -10.40 -3.04
N PRO A 8 0.62 -10.42 -4.10
CA PRO A 8 0.16 -10.40 -5.50
C PRO A 8 -0.93 -11.42 -5.81
N ASP A 9 -0.78 -12.62 -5.27
CA ASP A 9 -1.64 -13.80 -5.42
C ASP A 9 -2.63 -13.98 -4.26
N GLY A 10 -2.60 -13.10 -3.26
CA GLY A 10 -3.39 -13.22 -2.03
C GLY A 10 -4.73 -12.48 -2.08
N PRO A 11 -5.65 -12.77 -1.13
CA PRO A 11 -6.90 -12.05 -0.98
C PRO A 11 -6.71 -10.53 -0.85
N GLY A 12 -7.53 -9.75 -1.57
CA GLY A 12 -7.45 -8.28 -1.55
C GLY A 12 -6.38 -7.67 -2.46
N SER A 13 -5.72 -8.46 -3.30
CA SER A 13 -4.72 -7.98 -4.28
C SER A 13 -5.30 -7.12 -5.42
N PHE A 14 -6.59 -7.31 -5.75
CA PHE A 14 -7.24 -6.63 -6.88
C PHE A 14 -7.77 -5.24 -6.55
N LEU A 15 -8.24 -5.02 -5.32
CA LEU A 15 -8.88 -3.77 -4.91
C LEU A 15 -8.25 -3.22 -3.63
N SER A 16 -8.01 -1.91 -3.63
CA SER A 16 -7.49 -1.22 -2.45
C SER A 16 -8.49 -1.38 -1.30
N PRO A 17 -8.04 -1.86 -0.13
CA PRO A 17 -8.89 -1.96 1.05
C PRO A 17 -9.37 -0.58 1.51
N LYS A 18 -10.58 -0.54 2.08
CA LYS A 18 -11.17 0.68 2.63
C LYS A 18 -10.41 1.10 3.89
N GLY A 19 -10.20 2.41 4.07
CA GLY A 19 -9.51 2.96 5.25
C GLY A 19 -7.98 2.87 5.22
N VAL A 20 -7.40 2.08 4.30
CA VAL A 20 -5.94 1.99 4.16
C VAL A 20 -5.45 3.16 3.31
N THR A 21 -4.61 4.00 3.91
CA THR A 21 -4.07 5.22 3.28
C THR A 21 -2.55 5.25 3.19
N ALA A 22 -1.88 4.31 3.85
CA ALA A 22 -0.46 4.05 3.67
C ALA A 22 -0.17 2.56 3.77
N VAL A 23 0.78 2.10 2.98
CA VAL A 23 1.30 0.72 3.02
C VAL A 23 2.81 0.73 2.92
N GLN A 24 3.45 -0.28 3.51
CA GLN A 24 4.88 -0.52 3.40
C GLN A 24 5.13 -1.72 2.50
N ASP A 25 6.04 -1.59 1.54
CA ASP A 25 6.45 -2.72 0.70
C ASP A 25 7.57 -3.56 1.34
N ARG A 26 7.95 -4.65 0.68
CA ARG A 26 9.00 -5.57 1.17
C ARG A 26 10.39 -4.93 1.35
N THR A 27 10.64 -3.80 0.70
CA THR A 27 11.91 -3.05 0.81
C THR A 27 11.88 -2.01 1.93
N GLY A 28 10.74 -1.91 2.63
CA GLY A 28 10.54 -0.94 3.69
C GLY A 28 10.04 0.43 3.21
N ARG A 29 9.86 0.61 1.90
CA ARG A 29 9.40 1.88 1.32
C ARG A 29 7.91 2.09 1.59
N ILE A 30 7.56 3.32 1.96
CA ILE A 30 6.18 3.71 2.25
C ILE A 30 5.52 4.26 0.99
N TRP A 31 4.36 3.70 0.68
CA TRP A 31 3.46 4.16 -0.35
C TRP A 31 2.24 4.78 0.30
N THR A 32 1.89 6.00 -0.10
CA THR A 32 0.72 6.72 0.41
C THR A 32 -0.33 6.85 -0.68
N ARG A 33 -1.60 6.85 -0.24
CA ARG A 33 -2.76 6.92 -1.12
C ARG A 33 -3.22 8.36 -1.29
N ARG A 34 -3.52 8.75 -2.53
CA ARG A 34 -4.35 9.91 -2.87
C ARG A 34 -5.45 9.42 -3.81
N THR A 35 -6.71 9.63 -3.42
CA THR A 35 -7.90 9.12 -4.11
C THR A 35 -7.85 7.60 -4.36
N THR A 36 -7.54 7.15 -5.57
CA THR A 36 -7.42 5.73 -5.98
C THR A 36 -6.00 5.34 -6.38
N ARG A 37 -5.06 6.29 -6.27
CA ARG A 37 -3.67 6.14 -6.71
C ARG A 37 -2.72 6.13 -5.52
N TRP A 38 -1.56 5.54 -5.75
CA TRP A 38 -0.51 5.35 -4.76
C TRP A 38 0.81 5.91 -5.26
N THR A 39 1.56 6.52 -4.35
CA THR A 39 2.90 7.03 -4.64
C THR A 39 3.80 6.89 -3.42
N ALA A 40 5.09 6.71 -3.65
CA ALA A 40 6.10 6.79 -2.61
C ALA A 40 6.92 8.09 -2.66
N THR A 41 6.81 8.90 -3.73
CA THR A 41 7.61 10.13 -3.92
C THR A 41 6.78 11.37 -4.21
N GLY A 42 5.48 11.22 -4.50
CA GLY A 42 4.61 12.33 -4.91
C GLY A 42 4.55 12.58 -6.42
N SER A 43 5.51 12.07 -7.19
CA SER A 43 5.63 12.32 -8.64
C SER A 43 5.07 11.18 -9.50
N HIS A 44 5.32 9.92 -9.14
CA HIS A 44 4.84 8.76 -9.89
C HIS A 44 3.67 8.09 -9.18
N TRP A 45 2.54 7.95 -9.89
CA TRP A 45 1.26 7.50 -9.34
C TRP A 45 0.77 6.21 -10.01
N ILE A 46 0.70 5.11 -9.24
CA ILE A 46 0.24 3.81 -9.73
C ILE A 46 -1.09 3.39 -9.08
N ARG A 47 -1.77 2.42 -9.68
CA ARG A 47 -3.00 1.84 -9.10
C ARG A 47 -2.63 0.74 -8.10
N TRP A 48 -3.55 0.42 -7.20
CA TRP A 48 -3.37 -0.63 -6.18
C TRP A 48 -2.89 -1.96 -6.75
N ARG A 49 -3.56 -2.49 -7.78
CA ARG A 49 -3.19 -3.77 -8.38
C ARG A 49 -1.74 -3.81 -8.86
N THR A 50 -1.30 -2.75 -9.53
CA THR A 50 0.10 -2.58 -9.97
C THR A 50 1.04 -2.51 -8.77
N LEU A 51 0.69 -1.73 -7.74
CA LEU A 51 1.49 -1.64 -6.52
C LEU A 51 1.68 -3.00 -5.86
N VAL A 52 0.60 -3.78 -5.68
CA VAL A 52 0.69 -5.11 -5.07
C VAL A 52 1.51 -6.05 -5.95
N ALA A 53 1.31 -6.05 -7.27
CA ALA A 53 2.02 -6.94 -8.19
C ALA A 53 3.52 -6.66 -8.26
N ASP A 54 3.91 -5.38 -8.37
CA ASP A 54 5.29 -4.99 -8.65
C ASP A 54 6.12 -4.81 -7.38
N HIS A 55 5.47 -4.44 -6.26
CA HIS A 55 6.13 -4.08 -5.01
C HIS A 55 5.68 -4.93 -3.81
N GLY A 56 4.69 -5.81 -3.97
CA GLY A 56 4.23 -6.67 -2.88
C GLY A 56 5.32 -7.62 -2.33
N PRO A 57 5.08 -8.22 -1.14
CA PRO A 57 3.93 -8.03 -0.26
C PRO A 57 3.86 -6.62 0.35
N LEU A 58 2.64 -6.10 0.51
CA LEU A 58 2.36 -4.81 1.14
C LEU A 58 1.79 -5.02 2.53
N THR A 59 2.20 -4.22 3.50
CA THR A 59 1.69 -4.27 4.88
C THR A 59 1.05 -2.93 5.25
N ASP A 60 -0.07 -2.93 5.99
CA ASP A 60 -0.74 -1.70 6.43
C ASP A 60 0.21 -0.82 7.25
N ALA A 61 0.42 0.41 6.79
CA ALA A 61 1.25 1.42 7.43
C ALA A 61 0.46 2.70 7.76
N THR A 62 -0.87 2.65 7.68
CA THR A 62 -1.76 3.81 7.89
C THR A 62 -1.49 4.51 9.23
N LYS A 63 -1.25 3.72 10.29
CA LYS A 63 -0.91 4.27 11.62
C LYS A 63 0.46 4.97 11.67
N ARG A 64 1.45 4.49 10.91
CA ARG A 64 2.79 5.09 10.87
C ARG A 64 2.79 6.47 10.22
N LYS A 65 1.92 6.66 9.23
CA LYS A 65 1.71 7.97 8.58
C LYS A 65 1.10 8.99 9.55
N ALA A 66 0.25 8.57 10.49
CA ALA A 66 -0.46 9.48 11.39
C ALA A 66 0.41 10.08 12.50
N THR A 67 1.64 9.57 12.69
CA THR A 67 2.55 9.98 13.77
C THR A 67 3.57 11.05 13.33
N THR A 68 3.35 11.71 12.18
CA THR A 68 4.22 12.80 11.69
C THR A 68 3.48 14.12 11.66
#